data_AF-A0A523HS73-F1
#
_entry.id   AF-A0A523HS73-F1
#
_cell.length_a   1.000
_cell.length_b   1.000
_cell.length_c   1.000
_cell.angle_alpha   90.00
_cell.angle_beta   90.00
_cell.angle_gamma   90.00
#
_symmetry.space_group_name_H-M   'P 1'
#
loop_
_entity.id
_entity.type
_entity.pdbx_description
1 polymer ?
#
loop_
_entity_poly.entity_id
_entity_poly.type
_entity_poly.pdbx_seq_one_letter_code
_entity_poly.pdbx_strand_id
1 'polypeptide(L)'
;MATSKQKAVLAVTDGLGFNRVRGRGVVDAAWDRLDADDSKQLVEAAEHVGRDSVWARNLLYPVHVESIEAETPTEQALTWIDDLESARESLDDALRDRVDSLVELVADEHRYVPWASGARNLWKLRNANLTIPTSASGVWAGFEDLDPPVQGNSETGHQQIGNTSLAPQLPLEITRSIDTGEFFENPALNAVLSRAKKRGATVNFCFLLSGVGGGEGRVHSAWNHLEAFLELVFDRHGFGPERVQMQAVLDGRDSAPDGSITAYGPDNGSGDFLGRLQRLLAKYDATQSLAWVVGRSTAMDRDYREAAAKSDFDHLIGRIGQPVSDFDEARATIAKNHASGKTDQDIPPISILRADRSMPAISTGDAFVDLNFRSDRQRSKIGALAGARALLSAEGASRGRAWDGSWIDHDLDLDICCIAEYHPIFESEYGVSVAFHTEPHANNFLAQWPETIGADEYTLVAESVKASHMGYFFRGRREGPVHGANEVRLVTPSHGEEDGVKTDTDFYLHPGMRAKEITADVQAAIAAGTSRLICCNIAAPDMVGHLLPLRYEEAKAAYRAAADALVGMAGTASEHGVHMVISSDHGNIENDTSAHSVNDVLTTVIHAGARPGNPGAN
;
A
#
# COMPACT_ATOMS: atom_id res chain seq x y z
N MET A 1 14.87 21.46 36.62
CA MET A 1 15.82 21.34 35.49
C MET A 1 14.97 21.18 34.25
N ALA A 2 14.96 22.15 33.34
CA ALA A 2 14.37 21.90 32.02
C ALA A 2 15.19 20.75 31.43
N THR A 3 14.57 19.59 31.27
CA THR A 3 15.19 18.45 30.57
C THR A 3 15.65 18.99 29.22
N SER A 4 16.95 18.93 28.92
CA SER A 4 17.41 19.37 27.62
C SER A 4 16.69 18.50 26.60
N LYS A 5 15.84 19.13 25.76
CA LYS A 5 15.16 18.40 24.69
C LYS A 5 16.22 17.62 23.91
N GLN A 6 15.96 16.34 23.62
CA GLN A 6 16.87 15.48 22.87
C GLN A 6 16.73 15.74 21.37
N LYS A 7 17.71 15.34 20.55
CA LYS A 7 17.62 15.38 19.08
C LYS A 7 17.56 13.97 18.53
N ALA A 8 16.87 13.80 17.41
CA ALA A 8 16.72 12.49 16.78
C ALA A 8 16.82 12.55 15.25
N VAL A 9 17.29 11.45 14.66
CA VAL A 9 17.18 11.13 13.24
C VAL A 9 16.20 9.96 13.09
N LEU A 10 15.25 10.06 12.17
CA LEU A 10 14.39 8.97 11.75
C LEU A 10 14.70 8.65 10.28
N ALA A 11 15.43 7.56 10.05
CA ALA A 11 15.71 7.06 8.71
C ALA A 11 14.70 5.99 8.34
N VAL A 12 13.89 6.27 7.33
CA VAL A 12 12.91 5.35 6.77
C VAL A 12 13.47 4.81 5.46
N THR A 13 13.76 3.52 5.40
CA THR A 13 14.00 2.85 4.12
C THR A 13 12.68 2.58 3.45
N ASP A 14 12.66 2.66 2.13
CA ASP A 14 11.52 2.23 1.34
C ASP A 14 11.73 0.76 0.92
N GLY A 15 10.75 -0.12 1.15
CA GLY A 15 10.76 -1.49 0.61
C GLY A 15 11.84 -2.44 1.15
N LEU A 16 12.17 -2.35 2.45
CA LEU A 16 13.16 -3.19 3.13
C LEU A 16 12.53 -4.02 4.27
N GLY A 17 11.98 -5.18 3.93
CA GLY A 17 11.46 -6.16 4.89
C GLY A 17 12.48 -7.25 5.22
N PHE A 18 12.03 -8.27 5.95
CA PHE A 18 12.77 -9.54 6.08
C PHE A 18 11.84 -10.74 5.94
N ASN A 19 12.28 -11.75 5.18
CA ASN A 19 11.45 -12.92 4.88
C ASN A 19 11.88 -14.10 5.74
N ARG A 20 11.13 -14.39 6.80
CA ARG A 20 11.43 -15.51 7.73
C ARG A 20 11.52 -16.86 7.04
N VAL A 21 10.61 -17.15 6.10
CA VAL A 21 10.58 -18.44 5.40
C VAL A 21 11.83 -18.61 4.53
N ARG A 22 12.19 -17.57 3.78
CA ARG A 22 13.37 -17.59 2.92
C ARG A 22 14.66 -17.59 3.74
N GLY A 23 14.74 -16.77 4.79
CA GLY A 23 15.87 -16.73 5.73
C GLY A 23 16.11 -18.09 6.40
N ARG A 24 15.05 -18.77 6.86
CA ARG A 24 15.15 -20.13 7.39
C ARG A 24 15.66 -21.12 6.34
N GLY A 25 15.14 -21.06 5.10
CA GLY A 25 15.63 -21.89 4.01
C GLY A 25 17.13 -21.70 3.74
N VAL A 26 17.63 -20.46 3.83
CA VAL A 26 19.07 -20.17 3.72
C VAL A 26 19.84 -20.77 4.89
N VAL A 27 19.38 -20.60 6.13
CA VAL A 27 20.04 -21.15 7.32
C VAL A 27 20.11 -22.67 7.28
N ASP A 28 19.01 -23.34 6.94
CA ASP A 28 18.97 -24.81 6.84
C ASP A 28 19.94 -25.31 5.76
N ALA A 29 19.93 -24.68 4.57
CA ALA A 29 20.82 -25.05 3.48
C ALA A 29 22.29 -24.72 3.75
N ALA A 30 22.59 -23.66 4.51
CA ALA A 30 23.94 -23.33 4.94
C ALA A 30 24.44 -24.30 6.01
N TRP A 31 23.58 -24.68 6.97
CA TRP A 31 23.90 -25.67 7.99
C TRP A 31 24.32 -27.01 7.38
N ASP A 32 23.59 -27.48 6.38
CA ASP A 32 23.87 -28.74 5.69
C ASP A 32 25.19 -28.73 4.89
N ARG A 33 25.78 -27.55 4.67
CA ARG A 33 27.05 -27.36 3.95
C ARG A 33 28.24 -27.05 4.83
N LEU A 34 28.03 -26.84 6.14
CA LEU A 34 29.12 -26.67 7.08
C LEU A 34 29.99 -27.91 7.10
N ASP A 35 31.30 -27.72 7.24
CA ASP A 35 32.16 -28.85 7.53
C ASP A 35 31.92 -29.39 8.96
N ALA A 36 32.39 -30.61 9.21
CA ALA A 36 32.14 -31.30 10.47
C ALA A 36 32.81 -30.62 11.68
N ASP A 37 33.86 -29.82 11.46
CA ASP A 37 34.58 -29.13 12.54
C ASP A 37 33.88 -27.81 12.89
N ASP A 38 33.49 -27.03 11.89
CA ASP A 38 32.75 -25.78 12.04
C ASP A 38 31.37 -26.04 12.70
N SER A 39 30.64 -27.05 12.23
CA SER A 39 29.35 -27.45 12.84
C SER A 39 29.51 -27.91 14.29
N LYS A 40 30.59 -28.62 14.61
CA LYS A 40 30.88 -29.06 15.99
C LYS A 40 31.16 -27.85 16.90
N GLN A 41 31.96 -26.89 16.46
CA GLN A 41 32.26 -25.68 17.23
C GLN A 41 31.00 -24.84 17.49
N LEU A 42 30.09 -24.75 16.51
CA LEU A 42 28.80 -24.08 16.68
C LEU A 42 27.91 -24.78 17.71
N VAL A 43 27.89 -26.12 17.71
CA VAL A 43 27.16 -26.90 18.74
C VAL A 43 27.78 -26.70 20.13
N GLU A 44 29.10 -26.73 20.26
CA GLU A 44 29.79 -26.50 21.55
C GLU A 44 29.49 -25.09 22.09
N ALA A 45 29.42 -24.07 21.23
CA ALA A 45 29.03 -22.71 21.61
C ALA A 45 27.56 -22.63 22.09
N ALA A 46 26.64 -23.33 21.43
CA ALA A 46 25.25 -23.42 21.86
C ALA A 46 25.11 -24.12 23.23
N GLU A 47 25.84 -25.22 23.43
CA GLU A 47 25.84 -25.96 24.71
C GLU A 47 26.36 -25.09 25.87
N HIS A 48 27.32 -24.19 25.60
CA HIS A 48 27.86 -23.27 26.60
C HIS A 48 26.81 -22.32 27.19
N VAL A 49 25.82 -21.93 26.39
CA VAL A 49 24.69 -21.09 26.81
C VAL A 49 23.44 -21.90 27.19
N GLY A 50 23.57 -23.22 27.33
CA GLY A 50 22.47 -24.10 27.74
C GLY A 50 21.45 -24.40 26.64
N ARG A 51 21.83 -24.25 25.36
CA ARG A 51 21.02 -24.56 24.19
C ARG A 51 21.45 -25.88 23.53
N ASP A 52 20.55 -26.49 22.78
CA ASP A 52 20.80 -27.79 22.15
C ASP A 52 21.40 -27.65 20.73
N SER A 53 21.75 -28.80 20.14
CA SER A 53 22.33 -28.86 18.79
C SER A 53 21.36 -28.46 17.68
N VAL A 54 20.04 -28.51 17.92
CA VAL A 54 19.04 -28.03 16.96
C VAL A 54 19.03 -26.50 16.95
N TRP A 55 19.13 -25.89 18.13
CA TRP A 55 19.20 -24.45 18.32
C TRP A 55 20.49 -23.84 17.76
N ALA A 56 21.61 -24.59 17.73
CA ALA A 56 22.89 -24.11 17.20
C ALA A 56 22.80 -23.56 15.76
N ARG A 57 21.82 -24.01 14.96
CA ARG A 57 21.52 -23.44 13.63
C ARG A 57 21.26 -21.94 13.66
N ASN A 58 20.70 -21.43 14.75
CA ASN A 58 20.36 -20.03 14.88
C ASN A 58 21.61 -19.12 14.92
N LEU A 59 22.79 -19.69 15.20
CA LEU A 59 24.07 -18.97 15.12
C LEU A 59 24.43 -18.57 13.68
N LEU A 60 23.75 -19.10 12.66
CA LEU A 60 23.96 -18.73 11.25
C LEU A 60 23.17 -17.48 10.84
N TYR A 61 22.20 -17.01 11.64
CA TYR A 61 21.48 -15.78 11.32
C TYR A 61 22.42 -14.57 11.46
N PRO A 62 22.71 -13.83 10.37
CA PRO A 62 23.62 -12.68 10.46
C PRO A 62 23.03 -11.52 11.27
N VAL A 63 21.69 -11.42 11.28
CA VAL A 63 20.93 -10.49 12.12
C VAL A 63 20.11 -11.31 13.10
N HIS A 64 20.44 -11.26 14.39
CA HIS A 64 19.94 -12.22 15.38
C HIS A 64 18.41 -12.20 15.50
N VAL A 65 17.80 -11.01 15.42
CA VAL A 65 16.35 -10.82 15.52
C VAL A 65 15.55 -11.51 14.41
N GLU A 66 16.16 -11.78 13.25
CA GLU A 66 15.49 -12.48 12.15
C GLU A 66 15.25 -13.97 12.45
N SER A 67 15.91 -14.52 13.49
CA SER A 67 15.71 -15.89 13.97
C SER A 67 14.49 -16.05 14.89
N ILE A 68 13.87 -14.94 15.32
CA ILE A 68 12.73 -14.97 16.23
C ILE A 68 11.46 -15.28 15.45
N GLU A 69 10.71 -16.27 15.94
CA GLU A 69 9.38 -16.61 15.41
C GLU A 69 8.37 -15.49 15.66
N ALA A 70 7.40 -15.35 14.76
CA ALA A 70 6.28 -14.43 14.97
C ALA A 70 5.56 -14.73 16.30
N GLU A 71 5.01 -13.71 16.95
CA GLU A 71 4.30 -13.81 18.24
C GLU A 71 5.16 -14.30 19.42
N THR A 72 6.49 -14.33 19.30
CA THR A 72 7.37 -14.64 20.46
C THR A 72 7.24 -13.54 21.52
N PRO A 73 6.93 -13.89 22.80
CA PRO A 73 6.85 -12.89 23.87
C PRO A 73 8.16 -12.13 24.07
N THR A 74 8.09 -10.83 24.37
CA THR A 74 9.27 -9.96 24.49
C THR A 74 10.35 -10.49 25.43
N GLU A 75 9.97 -11.01 26.60
CA GLU A 75 10.93 -11.58 27.56
C GLU A 75 11.70 -12.78 26.97
N GLN A 76 11.00 -13.65 26.24
CA GLN A 76 11.60 -14.82 25.59
C GLN A 76 12.49 -14.39 24.41
N ALA A 77 12.05 -13.39 23.65
CA ALA A 77 12.82 -12.81 22.57
C ALA A 77 14.14 -12.21 23.07
N LEU A 78 14.13 -11.47 24.19
CA LEU A 78 15.34 -10.90 24.78
C LEU A 78 16.32 -12.00 25.22
N THR A 79 15.84 -13.01 25.95
CA THR A 79 16.68 -14.16 26.33
C THR A 79 17.24 -14.89 25.11
N TRP A 80 16.45 -15.03 24.04
CA TRP A 80 16.89 -15.66 22.79
C TRP A 80 18.04 -14.91 22.13
N ILE A 81 17.98 -13.57 22.11
CA ILE A 81 19.05 -12.72 21.55
C ILE A 81 20.28 -12.73 22.44
N ASP A 82 20.13 -12.63 23.76
CA ASP A 82 21.25 -12.68 24.71
C ASP A 82 22.03 -14.01 24.59
N ASP A 83 21.33 -15.12 24.42
CA ASP A 83 21.94 -16.43 24.20
C ASP A 83 22.69 -16.51 22.87
N LEU A 84 22.13 -15.95 21.79
CA LEU A 84 22.78 -15.89 20.48
C LEU A 84 24.06 -15.05 20.52
N GLU A 85 24.00 -13.90 21.16
CA GLU A 85 25.15 -13.02 21.33
C GLU A 85 26.24 -13.71 22.14
N SER A 86 25.90 -14.25 23.31
CA SER A 86 26.84 -14.95 24.19
C SER A 86 27.50 -16.14 23.50
N ALA A 87 26.73 -16.94 22.76
CA ALA A 87 27.26 -18.07 22.01
C ALA A 87 28.16 -17.61 20.84
N ARG A 88 27.76 -16.60 20.05
CA ARG A 88 28.58 -16.11 18.93
C ARG A 88 29.85 -15.41 19.40
N GLU A 89 29.85 -14.75 20.56
CA GLU A 89 31.06 -14.16 21.15
C GLU A 89 32.10 -15.19 21.58
N SER A 90 31.68 -16.43 21.88
CA SER A 90 32.59 -17.53 22.21
C SER A 90 33.35 -18.08 21.00
N LEU A 91 32.87 -17.80 19.78
CA LEU A 91 33.47 -18.26 18.53
C LEU A 91 34.63 -17.35 18.11
N ASP A 92 35.69 -17.92 17.52
CA ASP A 92 36.75 -17.12 16.96
C ASP A 92 36.30 -16.32 15.71
N ASP A 93 37.05 -15.26 15.37
CA ASP A 93 36.73 -14.39 14.24
C ASP A 93 36.79 -15.11 12.89
N ALA A 94 37.67 -16.12 12.75
CA ALA A 94 37.86 -16.83 11.50
C ALA A 94 36.68 -17.78 11.21
N LEU A 95 36.15 -18.46 12.23
CA LEU A 95 34.95 -19.27 12.13
C LEU A 95 33.73 -18.40 11.83
N ARG A 96 33.56 -17.29 12.54
CA ARG A 96 32.48 -16.32 12.26
C ARG A 96 32.53 -15.81 10.82
N ASP A 97 33.71 -15.48 10.31
CA ASP A 97 33.88 -15.02 8.92
C ASP A 97 33.55 -16.12 7.90
N ARG A 98 33.93 -17.38 8.16
CA ARG A 98 33.55 -18.52 7.30
C ARG A 98 32.04 -18.75 7.29
N VAL A 99 31.40 -18.72 8.46
CA VAL A 99 29.94 -18.90 8.61
C VAL A 99 29.20 -17.79 7.86
N ASP A 100 29.55 -16.51 8.10
CA ASP A 100 28.91 -15.38 7.42
C ASP A 100 29.10 -15.47 5.90
N SER A 101 30.29 -15.86 5.43
CA SER A 101 30.57 -16.04 3.98
C SER A 101 29.78 -17.20 3.37
N LEU A 102 29.57 -18.29 4.10
CA LEU A 102 28.73 -19.40 3.65
C LEU A 102 27.26 -18.98 3.56
N VAL A 103 26.77 -18.24 4.56
CA VAL A 103 25.40 -17.71 4.57
C VAL A 103 25.17 -16.75 3.41
N GLU A 104 26.12 -15.86 3.10
CA GLU A 104 26.08 -14.99 1.92
C GLU A 104 25.95 -15.78 0.61
N LEU A 105 26.78 -16.81 0.45
CA LEU A 105 26.77 -17.67 -0.73
C LEU A 105 25.43 -18.38 -0.89
N VAL A 106 24.92 -19.00 0.18
CA VAL A 106 23.65 -19.73 0.13
C VAL A 106 22.47 -18.78 -0.02
N ALA A 107 22.52 -17.58 0.57
CA ALA A 107 21.53 -16.54 0.37
C ALA A 107 21.45 -16.11 -1.10
N ASP A 108 22.59 -16.04 -1.80
CA ASP A 108 22.64 -15.70 -3.22
C ASP A 108 21.91 -16.75 -4.07
N GLU A 109 22.10 -18.03 -3.77
CA GLU A 109 21.41 -19.14 -4.43
C GLU A 109 19.90 -19.14 -4.14
N HIS A 110 19.49 -18.72 -2.94
CA HIS A 110 18.08 -18.54 -2.56
C HIS A 110 17.48 -17.19 -2.98
N ARG A 111 18.29 -16.36 -3.65
CA ARG A 111 17.90 -15.03 -4.11
C ARG A 111 17.40 -14.13 -2.98
N TYR A 112 18.01 -14.24 -1.79
CA TYR A 112 17.68 -13.44 -0.61
C TYR A 112 18.62 -12.24 -0.50
N VAL A 113 18.22 -11.13 -1.15
CA VAL A 113 19.04 -9.92 -1.29
C VAL A 113 19.64 -9.40 0.03
N PRO A 114 18.89 -9.32 1.16
CA PRO A 114 19.43 -8.75 2.40
C PRO A 114 20.72 -9.40 2.88
N TRP A 115 20.83 -10.71 2.74
CA TRP A 115 22.03 -11.47 3.14
C TRP A 115 23.00 -11.64 1.97
N ALA A 116 22.52 -11.91 0.75
CA ALA A 116 23.36 -12.08 -0.44
C ALA A 116 24.11 -10.80 -0.84
N SER A 117 23.63 -9.62 -0.41
CA SER A 117 24.33 -8.36 -0.60
C SER A 117 25.68 -8.31 0.14
N GLY A 118 25.87 -9.09 1.21
CA GLY A 118 27.08 -9.03 2.04
C GLY A 118 27.27 -7.67 2.74
N ALA A 119 26.18 -6.95 3.00
CA ALA A 119 26.17 -5.69 3.75
C ALA A 119 26.35 -5.93 5.26
N ARG A 120 27.47 -6.56 5.64
CA ARG A 120 27.80 -6.96 7.02
C ARG A 120 27.84 -5.79 8.00
N ASN A 121 28.09 -4.59 7.51
CA ASN A 121 28.09 -3.35 8.29
C ASN A 121 26.71 -3.07 8.91
N LEU A 122 25.63 -3.24 8.14
CA LEU A 122 24.27 -3.05 8.65
C LEU A 122 23.87 -4.18 9.61
N TRP A 123 24.30 -5.42 9.36
CA TRP A 123 24.03 -6.53 10.29
C TRP A 123 24.66 -6.26 11.66
N LYS A 124 25.93 -5.84 11.67
CA LYS A 124 26.65 -5.44 12.90
C LYS A 124 25.96 -4.27 13.59
N LEU A 125 25.52 -3.25 12.85
CA LEU A 125 24.79 -2.12 13.43
C LEU A 125 23.48 -2.58 14.10
N ARG A 126 22.73 -3.48 13.47
CA ARG A 126 21.48 -4.02 14.01
C ARG A 126 21.70 -4.86 15.25
N ASN A 127 22.70 -5.74 15.27
CA ASN A 127 22.99 -6.58 16.44
C ASN A 127 23.60 -5.77 17.59
N ALA A 128 24.31 -4.67 17.31
CA ALA A 128 24.90 -3.82 18.35
C ALA A 128 23.88 -2.88 19.04
N ASN A 129 22.62 -2.90 18.63
CA ASN A 129 21.58 -1.98 19.09
C ASN A 129 20.26 -2.73 19.27
N LEU A 130 19.31 -2.13 20.00
CA LEU A 130 17.97 -2.70 20.11
C LEU A 130 17.31 -2.71 18.73
N THR A 131 17.15 -3.90 18.16
CA THR A 131 16.43 -4.12 16.91
C THR A 131 15.24 -5.04 17.17
N ILE A 132 14.06 -4.64 16.69
CA ILE A 132 12.82 -5.38 16.85
C ILE A 132 12.09 -5.53 15.51
N PRO A 133 11.38 -6.64 15.27
CA PRO A 133 10.46 -6.75 14.15
C PRO A 133 9.23 -5.85 14.40
N THR A 134 8.78 -5.16 13.38
CA THR A 134 7.54 -4.38 13.39
C THR A 134 6.75 -4.65 12.13
N SER A 135 5.43 -4.80 12.24
CA SER A 135 4.57 -5.06 11.09
C SER A 135 4.29 -3.79 10.29
N ALA A 136 4.29 -3.93 8.97
CA ALA A 136 4.12 -2.84 8.02
C ALA A 136 3.09 -3.21 6.92
N SER A 137 2.15 -4.08 7.24
CA SER A 137 1.13 -4.62 6.34
C SER A 137 -0.21 -4.80 7.08
N GLY A 138 -1.29 -5.05 6.32
CA GLY A 138 -2.63 -5.29 6.84
C GLY A 138 -3.12 -4.14 7.72
N VAL A 139 -3.65 -4.49 8.90
CA VAL A 139 -4.14 -3.51 9.87
C VAL A 139 -3.07 -2.52 10.30
N TRP A 140 -1.81 -2.94 10.37
CA TRP A 140 -0.68 -2.08 10.76
C TRP A 140 -0.28 -1.09 9.67
N ALA A 141 -0.65 -1.34 8.41
CA ALA A 141 -0.58 -0.38 7.31
C ALA A 141 -1.87 0.48 7.19
N GLY A 142 -2.87 0.26 8.04
CA GLY A 142 -4.13 1.01 8.03
C GLY A 142 -5.21 0.42 7.13
N PHE A 143 -5.04 -0.83 6.69
CA PHE A 143 -6.10 -1.59 6.02
C PHE A 143 -6.97 -2.35 7.02
N GLU A 144 -8.00 -3.01 6.54
CA GLU A 144 -8.79 -3.94 7.35
C GLU A 144 -7.98 -5.15 7.83
N ASP A 145 -8.45 -5.72 8.94
CA ASP A 145 -7.96 -7.00 9.45
C ASP A 145 -8.50 -8.13 8.57
N LEU A 146 -7.68 -8.55 7.60
CA LEU A 146 -8.03 -9.51 6.55
C LEU A 146 -7.00 -10.63 6.51
N ASP A 147 -7.45 -11.82 6.06
CA ASP A 147 -6.58 -12.96 5.79
C ASP A 147 -6.73 -13.41 4.32
N PRO A 148 -5.65 -13.36 3.49
CA PRO A 148 -4.34 -12.81 3.81
C PRO A 148 -4.38 -11.28 3.95
N PRO A 149 -3.43 -10.67 4.69
CA PRO A 149 -3.37 -9.22 4.87
C PRO A 149 -2.99 -8.50 3.56
N VAL A 150 -3.42 -7.25 3.44
CA VAL A 150 -3.02 -6.37 2.32
C VAL A 150 -1.56 -5.96 2.52
N GLN A 151 -0.72 -6.08 1.49
CA GLN A 151 0.65 -5.59 1.55
C GLN A 151 0.71 -4.09 1.84
N GLY A 152 1.71 -3.66 2.62
CA GLY A 152 2.01 -2.24 2.78
C GLY A 152 2.54 -1.62 1.49
N ASN A 153 2.57 -0.30 1.45
CA ASN A 153 3.21 0.49 0.40
C ASN A 153 3.71 1.82 0.97
N SER A 154 4.49 2.55 0.20
CA SER A 154 5.17 3.76 0.68
C SER A 154 4.20 4.85 1.18
N GLU A 155 3.01 4.99 0.58
CA GLU A 155 1.99 5.95 1.02
C GLU A 155 1.49 5.58 2.43
N THR A 156 1.11 4.32 2.61
CA THR A 156 0.57 3.82 3.87
C THR A 156 1.61 3.79 4.97
N GLY A 157 2.83 3.31 4.70
CA GLY A 157 3.85 3.19 5.74
C GLY A 157 4.37 4.55 6.22
N HIS A 158 4.64 5.50 5.31
CA HIS A 158 4.99 6.87 5.72
C HIS A 158 3.87 7.55 6.51
N GLN A 159 2.61 7.30 6.14
CA GLN A 159 1.47 7.77 6.93
C GLN A 159 1.48 7.17 8.33
N GLN A 160 1.66 5.85 8.48
CA GLN A 160 1.65 5.22 9.80
C GLN A 160 2.81 5.70 10.68
N ILE A 161 4.03 5.77 10.14
CA ILE A 161 5.22 6.25 10.86
C ILE A 161 5.01 7.70 11.33
N GLY A 162 4.31 8.52 10.53
CA GLY A 162 3.95 9.90 10.87
C GLY A 162 2.93 10.05 12.00
N ASN A 163 2.25 8.99 12.43
CA ASN A 163 1.12 9.07 13.36
C ASN A 163 1.42 8.37 14.70
N THR A 164 0.85 8.93 15.78
CA THR A 164 0.96 8.39 17.15
C THR A 164 -0.13 7.37 17.48
N SER A 165 -1.02 7.10 16.53
CA SER A 165 -2.07 6.08 16.58
C SER A 165 -2.28 5.54 15.17
N LEU A 166 -3.00 4.43 15.04
CA LEU A 166 -3.35 3.90 13.73
C LEU A 166 -4.00 4.99 12.86
N ALA A 167 -3.41 5.26 11.70
CA ALA A 167 -3.92 6.17 10.69
C ALA A 167 -4.66 5.37 9.62
N PRO A 168 -5.99 5.19 9.73
CA PRO A 168 -6.71 4.31 8.83
C PRO A 168 -6.62 4.80 7.37
N GLN A 169 -6.57 3.86 6.44
CA GLN A 169 -6.85 4.13 5.04
C GLN A 169 -8.36 4.22 4.84
N LEU A 170 -8.78 4.94 3.82
CA LEU A 170 -10.20 5.13 3.52
C LEU A 170 -11.02 3.83 3.49
N PRO A 171 -10.56 2.69 2.92
CA PRO A 171 -11.29 1.44 3.03
C PRO A 171 -11.58 1.03 4.48
N LEU A 172 -10.58 1.11 5.38
CA LEU A 172 -10.75 0.82 6.80
C LEU A 172 -11.64 1.86 7.50
N GLU A 173 -11.56 3.15 7.13
CA GLU A 173 -12.46 4.19 7.65
C GLU A 173 -13.92 3.85 7.34
N ILE A 174 -14.22 3.48 6.08
CA ILE A 174 -15.56 3.07 5.65
C ILE A 174 -15.98 1.78 6.36
N THR A 175 -15.10 0.78 6.43
CA THR A 175 -15.41 -0.49 7.11
C THR A 175 -15.71 -0.27 8.60
N ARG A 176 -14.92 0.54 9.31
CA ARG A 176 -15.21 0.90 10.71
C ARG A 176 -16.55 1.60 10.86
N SER A 177 -16.88 2.50 9.93
CA SER A 177 -18.17 3.19 9.91
C SER A 177 -19.34 2.21 9.69
N ILE A 178 -19.14 1.14 8.91
CA ILE A 178 -20.12 0.06 8.75
C ILE A 178 -20.26 -0.71 10.08
N ASP A 179 -19.14 -1.09 10.70
CA ASP A 179 -19.13 -1.88 11.93
C ASP A 179 -19.79 -1.14 13.11
N THR A 180 -19.62 0.20 13.19
CA THR A 180 -20.26 1.04 14.23
C THR A 180 -21.69 1.43 13.89
N GLY A 181 -22.13 1.20 12.65
CA GLY A 181 -23.43 1.60 12.13
C GLY A 181 -23.51 3.06 11.62
N GLU A 182 -22.44 3.85 11.78
CA GLU A 182 -22.37 5.25 11.32
C GLU A 182 -22.52 5.39 9.80
N PHE A 183 -22.09 4.37 9.03
CA PHE A 183 -22.24 4.33 7.57
C PHE A 183 -23.71 4.52 7.16
N PHE A 184 -24.62 3.90 7.90
CA PHE A 184 -26.04 3.95 7.61
C PHE A 184 -26.71 5.26 8.00
N GLU A 185 -26.04 6.08 8.82
CA GLU A 185 -26.47 7.44 9.19
C GLU A 185 -25.72 8.51 8.39
N ASN A 186 -24.87 8.12 7.44
CA ASN A 186 -24.08 9.04 6.63
C ASN A 186 -25.00 10.05 5.90
N PRO A 187 -24.80 11.37 6.10
CA PRO A 187 -25.74 12.37 5.61
C PRO A 187 -25.79 12.45 4.08
N ALA A 188 -24.67 12.25 3.38
CA ALA A 188 -24.63 12.31 1.92
C ALA A 188 -25.40 11.14 1.30
N LEU A 189 -25.11 9.91 1.74
CA LEU A 189 -25.79 8.69 1.28
C LEU A 189 -27.30 8.75 1.59
N ASN A 190 -27.68 9.16 2.79
CA ASN A 190 -29.09 9.27 3.15
C ASN A 190 -29.80 10.38 2.38
N ALA A 191 -29.14 11.50 2.10
CA ALA A 191 -29.75 12.61 1.38
C ALA A 191 -30.01 12.26 -0.09
N VAL A 192 -29.06 11.63 -0.79
CA VAL A 192 -29.24 11.22 -2.19
C VAL A 192 -30.37 10.19 -2.31
N LEU A 193 -30.43 9.19 -1.42
CA LEU A 193 -31.48 8.17 -1.41
C LEU A 193 -32.86 8.75 -1.04
N SER A 194 -32.92 9.64 -0.05
CA SER A 194 -34.17 10.30 0.35
C SER A 194 -34.73 11.18 -0.77
N ARG A 195 -33.87 11.93 -1.46
CA ARG A 195 -34.26 12.77 -2.60
C ARG A 195 -34.74 11.92 -3.78
N ALA A 196 -34.03 10.84 -4.12
CA ALA A 196 -34.46 9.89 -5.14
C ALA A 196 -35.84 9.30 -4.83
N LYS A 197 -36.05 8.82 -3.60
CA LYS A 197 -37.34 8.27 -3.14
C LYS A 197 -38.46 9.29 -3.24
N LYS A 198 -38.21 10.54 -2.83
CA LYS A 198 -39.19 11.64 -2.90
C LYS A 198 -39.58 11.99 -4.35
N ARG A 199 -38.62 11.94 -5.28
CA ARG A 199 -38.87 12.19 -6.72
C ARG A 199 -39.48 10.98 -7.44
N GLY A 200 -39.45 9.79 -6.82
CA GLY A 200 -39.76 8.53 -7.50
C GLY A 200 -38.71 8.15 -8.55
N ALA A 201 -37.49 8.66 -8.41
CA ALA A 201 -36.38 8.45 -9.34
C ALA A 201 -35.69 7.10 -9.10
N THR A 202 -34.93 6.64 -10.10
CA THR A 202 -34.12 5.42 -10.01
C THR A 202 -32.82 5.71 -9.26
N VAL A 203 -32.38 4.75 -8.45
CA VAL A 203 -31.05 4.75 -7.84
C VAL A 203 -30.13 3.92 -8.73
N ASN A 204 -29.20 4.58 -9.40
CA ASN A 204 -28.14 3.96 -10.17
C ASN A 204 -26.87 3.92 -9.32
N PHE A 205 -26.07 2.86 -9.41
CA PHE A 205 -24.77 2.82 -8.76
C PHE A 205 -23.75 1.97 -9.50
N CYS A 206 -22.47 2.24 -9.28
CA CYS A 206 -21.38 1.43 -9.84
C CYS A 206 -20.43 0.92 -8.76
N PHE A 207 -19.84 -0.25 -9.02
CA PHE A 207 -18.91 -0.93 -8.13
C PHE A 207 -17.94 -1.80 -8.94
N LEU A 208 -16.64 -1.69 -8.66
CA LEU A 208 -15.63 -2.65 -9.15
C LEU A 208 -15.84 -3.98 -8.42
N LEU A 209 -16.25 -4.99 -9.17
CA LEU A 209 -16.78 -6.26 -8.67
C LEU A 209 -15.65 -7.22 -8.25
N SER A 210 -14.95 -6.84 -7.19
CA SER A 210 -13.91 -7.60 -6.49
C SER A 210 -13.83 -7.12 -5.02
N GLY A 211 -12.74 -7.42 -4.30
CA GLY A 211 -12.45 -6.87 -2.98
C GLY A 211 -13.02 -7.65 -1.78
N VAL A 212 -13.12 -8.99 -1.89
CA VAL A 212 -13.59 -9.86 -0.79
C VAL A 212 -12.50 -10.02 0.27
N GLY A 213 -11.32 -10.55 -0.09
CA GLY A 213 -10.13 -10.64 0.78
C GLY A 213 -8.99 -9.70 0.37
N GLY A 214 -7.88 -9.73 1.14
CA GLY A 214 -6.71 -8.86 0.89
C GLY A 214 -5.96 -9.17 -0.41
N GLY A 215 -6.07 -10.40 -0.92
CA GLY A 215 -5.53 -10.82 -2.22
C GLY A 215 -6.49 -10.70 -3.41
N GLU A 216 -7.68 -10.12 -3.23
CA GLU A 216 -8.78 -10.19 -4.22
C GLU A 216 -9.23 -8.83 -4.77
N GLY A 217 -8.32 -7.89 -5.03
CA GLY A 217 -8.68 -6.66 -5.76
C GLY A 217 -9.23 -5.51 -4.93
N ARG A 218 -8.95 -5.50 -3.62
CA ARG A 218 -9.39 -4.50 -2.63
C ARG A 218 -8.71 -3.13 -2.74
N VAL A 219 -8.43 -2.70 -3.96
CA VAL A 219 -7.63 -1.52 -4.32
C VAL A 219 -8.52 -0.32 -4.62
N HIS A 220 -9.66 -0.54 -5.26
CA HIS A 220 -10.62 0.53 -5.60
C HIS A 220 -11.97 0.37 -4.91
N SER A 221 -12.30 -0.83 -4.44
CA SER A 221 -13.58 -1.18 -3.88
C SER A 221 -13.42 -2.29 -2.84
N ALA A 222 -14.45 -2.51 -2.02
CA ALA A 222 -14.48 -3.55 -1.01
C ALA A 222 -15.87 -4.18 -0.92
N TRP A 223 -15.93 -5.50 -0.85
CA TRP A 223 -17.19 -6.23 -0.94
C TRP A 223 -18.17 -5.90 0.19
N ASN A 224 -17.68 -5.73 1.41
CA ASN A 224 -18.51 -5.34 2.55
C ASN A 224 -19.14 -3.94 2.38
N HIS A 225 -18.53 -3.04 1.60
CA HIS A 225 -19.11 -1.73 1.30
C HIS A 225 -20.32 -1.86 0.36
N LEU A 226 -20.24 -2.78 -0.61
CA LEU A 226 -21.39 -3.12 -1.46
C LEU A 226 -22.52 -3.71 -0.61
N GLU A 227 -22.21 -4.66 0.28
CA GLU A 227 -23.21 -5.28 1.17
C GLU A 227 -23.93 -4.24 2.05
N ALA A 228 -23.17 -3.34 2.68
CA ALA A 228 -23.72 -2.27 3.50
C ALA A 228 -24.56 -1.26 2.68
N PHE A 229 -24.11 -0.92 1.47
CA PHE A 229 -24.90 -0.03 0.61
C PHE A 229 -26.22 -0.68 0.17
N LEU A 230 -26.23 -1.98 -0.14
CA LEU A 230 -27.46 -2.69 -0.49
C LEU A 230 -28.43 -2.79 0.71
N GLU A 231 -27.93 -3.02 1.93
CA GLU A 231 -28.76 -2.93 3.15
C GLU A 231 -29.35 -1.53 3.30
N LEU A 232 -28.54 -0.48 3.11
CA LEU A 232 -29.00 0.90 3.19
C LEU A 232 -30.13 1.18 2.17
N VAL A 233 -29.97 0.74 0.93
CA VAL A 233 -30.94 0.95 -0.15
C VAL A 233 -32.23 0.14 0.06
N PHE A 234 -32.11 -1.16 0.28
CA PHE A 234 -33.27 -2.07 0.29
C PHE A 234 -33.95 -2.13 1.65
N ASP A 235 -33.21 -2.34 2.73
CA ASP A 235 -33.82 -2.57 4.05
C ASP A 235 -34.15 -1.26 4.76
N ARG A 236 -33.24 -0.29 4.73
CA ARG A 236 -33.43 0.98 5.47
C ARG A 236 -34.24 2.01 4.69
N HIS A 237 -33.92 2.22 3.41
CA HIS A 237 -34.67 3.12 2.55
C HIS A 237 -35.87 2.46 1.86
N GLY A 238 -35.98 1.13 1.81
CA GLY A 238 -37.17 0.45 1.28
C GLY A 238 -37.40 0.69 -0.22
N PHE A 239 -36.33 0.72 -1.03
CA PHE A 239 -36.48 0.80 -2.48
C PHE A 239 -36.99 -0.52 -3.07
N GLY A 240 -37.89 -0.44 -4.06
CA GLY A 240 -38.26 -1.60 -4.87
C GLY A 240 -37.13 -1.95 -5.84
N PRO A 241 -36.83 -3.24 -6.09
CA PRO A 241 -35.74 -3.65 -6.97
C PRO A 241 -35.80 -3.11 -8.39
N GLU A 242 -37.00 -2.80 -8.89
CA GLU A 242 -37.22 -2.18 -10.21
C GLU A 242 -36.68 -0.74 -10.30
N ARG A 243 -36.53 -0.05 -9.16
CA ARG A 243 -36.00 1.31 -9.05
C ARG A 243 -34.52 1.36 -8.67
N VAL A 244 -33.82 0.23 -8.74
CA VAL A 244 -32.39 0.15 -8.45
C VAL A 244 -31.68 -0.48 -9.63
N GLN A 245 -30.60 0.16 -10.11
CA GLN A 245 -29.79 -0.33 -11.22
C GLN A 245 -28.30 -0.28 -10.86
N MET A 246 -27.59 -1.38 -11.11
CA MET A 246 -26.19 -1.56 -10.81
C MET A 246 -25.38 -1.72 -12.10
N GLN A 247 -24.27 -0.98 -12.19
CA GLN A 247 -23.16 -1.31 -13.07
C GLN A 247 -22.11 -2.11 -12.31
N ALA A 248 -21.97 -3.39 -12.66
CA ALA A 248 -20.85 -4.22 -12.23
C ALA A 248 -19.65 -3.98 -13.16
N VAL A 249 -18.60 -3.37 -12.63
CA VAL A 249 -17.34 -3.19 -13.34
C VAL A 249 -16.45 -4.39 -13.05
N LEU A 250 -16.01 -5.15 -14.06
CA LEU A 250 -15.18 -6.33 -13.88
C LEU A 250 -13.71 -5.95 -13.72
N ASP A 251 -13.02 -6.64 -12.80
CA ASP A 251 -11.67 -6.29 -12.37
C ASP A 251 -10.57 -6.87 -13.28
N GLY A 252 -10.17 -8.12 -13.06
CA GLY A 252 -9.16 -8.80 -13.90
C GLY A 252 -7.74 -8.26 -13.82
N ARG A 253 -7.49 -7.29 -12.94
CA ARG A 253 -6.18 -6.65 -12.78
C ARG A 253 -5.70 -6.67 -11.33
N ASP A 254 -6.55 -6.24 -10.40
CA ASP A 254 -6.24 -6.30 -8.97
C ASP A 254 -6.73 -7.64 -8.37
N SER A 255 -7.54 -8.39 -9.12
CA SER A 255 -7.95 -9.79 -8.90
C SER A 255 -7.46 -10.71 -10.03
N ALA A 256 -7.73 -12.01 -9.93
CA ALA A 256 -7.43 -12.96 -11.01
C ALA A 256 -8.06 -12.52 -12.36
N PRO A 257 -7.41 -12.79 -13.51
CA PRO A 257 -7.84 -12.29 -14.82
C PRO A 257 -9.25 -12.68 -15.27
N ASP A 258 -9.79 -13.79 -14.78
CA ASP A 258 -11.12 -14.33 -15.11
C ASP A 258 -12.01 -14.52 -13.87
N GLY A 259 -11.66 -13.85 -12.76
CA GLY A 259 -12.29 -14.02 -11.45
C GLY A 259 -13.76 -13.62 -11.37
N SER A 260 -14.31 -12.91 -12.37
CA SER A 260 -15.73 -12.57 -12.45
C SER A 260 -16.62 -13.81 -12.53
N ILE A 261 -16.15 -14.88 -13.20
CA ILE A 261 -16.92 -16.11 -13.41
C ILE A 261 -16.19 -17.38 -12.97
N THR A 262 -14.89 -17.30 -12.68
CA THR A 262 -14.07 -18.42 -12.20
C THR A 262 -13.83 -18.27 -10.70
N ALA A 263 -14.04 -19.35 -9.95
CA ALA A 263 -13.63 -19.44 -8.55
C ALA A 263 -12.21 -19.99 -8.44
N TYR A 264 -11.46 -19.53 -7.43
CA TYR A 264 -10.09 -19.95 -7.16
C TYR A 264 -9.78 -19.92 -5.66
N GLY A 265 -8.57 -20.32 -5.30
CA GLY A 265 -8.11 -20.40 -3.92
C GLY A 265 -8.63 -21.64 -3.15
N PRO A 266 -8.25 -21.79 -1.88
CA PRO A 266 -8.77 -22.85 -1.01
C PRO A 266 -10.31 -22.80 -0.96
N ASP A 267 -10.95 -23.98 -1.04
CA ASP A 267 -12.40 -24.16 -0.97
C ASP A 267 -13.25 -23.33 -1.96
N ASN A 268 -12.68 -22.86 -3.07
CA ASN A 268 -13.33 -21.92 -3.99
C ASN A 268 -13.81 -20.63 -3.27
N GLY A 269 -13.07 -20.24 -2.23
CA GLY A 269 -13.34 -19.10 -1.37
C GLY A 269 -13.10 -17.74 -2.03
N SER A 270 -12.46 -17.71 -3.21
CA SER A 270 -12.15 -16.50 -3.97
C SER A 270 -12.73 -16.54 -5.39
N GLY A 271 -12.93 -15.37 -6.00
CA GLY A 271 -13.52 -15.26 -7.35
C GLY A 271 -15.02 -15.62 -7.43
N ASP A 272 -15.50 -16.00 -8.61
CA ASP A 272 -16.93 -16.13 -8.96
C ASP A 272 -17.75 -14.88 -8.55
N PHE A 273 -17.19 -13.68 -8.80
CA PHE A 273 -17.79 -12.46 -8.26
C PHE A 273 -19.21 -12.18 -8.78
N LEU A 274 -19.53 -12.55 -10.03
CA LEU A 274 -20.90 -12.46 -10.54
C LEU A 274 -21.84 -13.45 -9.85
N GLY A 275 -21.39 -14.68 -9.57
CA GLY A 275 -22.18 -15.63 -8.79
C GLY A 275 -22.41 -15.15 -7.36
N ARG A 276 -21.41 -14.53 -6.73
CA ARG A 276 -21.53 -13.88 -5.42
C ARG A 276 -22.54 -12.74 -5.45
N LEU A 277 -22.46 -11.88 -6.46
CA LEU A 277 -23.39 -10.78 -6.64
C LEU A 277 -24.83 -11.28 -6.82
N GLN A 278 -25.03 -12.32 -7.62
CA GLN A 278 -26.35 -12.93 -7.81
C GLN A 278 -26.94 -13.40 -6.49
N ARG A 279 -26.15 -14.09 -5.66
CA ARG A 279 -26.57 -14.55 -4.32
C ARG A 279 -26.84 -13.38 -3.38
N LEU A 280 -26.04 -12.32 -3.43
CA LEU A 280 -26.21 -11.13 -2.61
C LEU A 280 -27.50 -10.39 -2.96
N LEU A 281 -27.75 -10.13 -4.25
CA LEU A 281 -28.97 -9.48 -4.73
C LEU A 281 -30.22 -10.35 -4.49
N ALA A 282 -30.11 -11.68 -4.56
CA ALA A 282 -31.21 -12.58 -4.26
C ALA A 282 -31.72 -12.47 -2.81
N LYS A 283 -30.89 -12.02 -1.85
CA LYS A 283 -31.34 -11.75 -0.47
C LYS A 283 -32.42 -10.65 -0.39
N TYR A 284 -32.46 -9.77 -1.40
CA TYR A 284 -33.38 -8.63 -1.49
C TYR A 284 -34.41 -8.79 -2.62
N ASP A 285 -34.56 -10.00 -3.19
CA ASP A 285 -35.35 -10.24 -4.41
C ASP A 285 -34.97 -9.30 -5.57
N ALA A 286 -33.68 -8.93 -5.65
CA ALA A 286 -33.19 -7.82 -6.47
C ALA A 286 -32.20 -8.23 -7.55
N THR A 287 -32.23 -9.49 -8.01
CA THR A 287 -31.34 -9.95 -9.11
C THR A 287 -31.53 -9.13 -10.39
N GLN A 288 -32.72 -8.60 -10.63
CA GLN A 288 -33.03 -7.69 -11.75
C GLN A 288 -32.38 -6.30 -11.63
N SER A 289 -31.77 -5.96 -10.49
CA SER A 289 -31.06 -4.70 -10.31
C SER A 289 -29.69 -4.70 -10.98
N LEU A 290 -29.11 -5.84 -11.36
CA LEU A 290 -27.93 -5.84 -12.25
C LEU A 290 -28.36 -5.35 -13.63
N ALA A 291 -27.88 -4.18 -14.04
CA ALA A 291 -28.26 -3.53 -15.29
C ALA A 291 -27.12 -3.57 -16.33
N TRP A 292 -25.88 -3.37 -15.88
CA TRP A 292 -24.72 -3.25 -16.77
C TRP A 292 -23.55 -4.09 -16.26
N VAL A 293 -22.85 -4.76 -17.18
CA VAL A 293 -21.57 -5.43 -16.91
C VAL A 293 -20.55 -4.94 -17.92
N VAL A 294 -19.37 -4.52 -17.46
CA VAL A 294 -18.32 -3.97 -18.33
C VAL A 294 -16.95 -4.12 -17.67
N GLY A 295 -15.90 -4.34 -18.46
CA GLY A 295 -14.53 -4.37 -17.95
C GLY A 295 -13.99 -3.00 -17.54
N ARG A 296 -13.15 -2.96 -16.50
CA ARG A 296 -12.56 -1.72 -15.97
C ARG A 296 -11.72 -0.93 -16.98
N SER A 297 -11.17 -1.56 -18.03
CA SER A 297 -10.44 -0.86 -19.10
C SER A 297 -11.30 0.20 -19.79
N THR A 298 -12.62 0.03 -19.77
CA THR A 298 -13.62 0.97 -20.30
C THR A 298 -14.17 1.87 -19.20
N ALA A 299 -14.67 1.29 -18.10
CA ALA A 299 -15.43 2.02 -17.09
C ALA A 299 -14.61 2.80 -16.06
N MET A 300 -13.30 2.55 -15.97
CA MET A 300 -12.40 3.08 -14.93
C MET A 300 -11.11 3.64 -15.54
N ASP A 301 -11.27 4.42 -16.60
CA ASP A 301 -10.18 5.12 -17.27
C ASP A 301 -9.65 6.28 -16.41
N ARG A 302 -8.32 6.34 -16.26
CA ARG A 302 -7.61 7.44 -15.58
C ARG A 302 -6.68 8.23 -16.50
N ASP A 303 -6.51 7.77 -17.73
CA ASP A 303 -5.62 8.39 -18.71
C ASP A 303 -6.34 9.44 -19.56
N TYR A 304 -7.63 9.69 -19.28
CA TYR A 304 -8.51 10.59 -20.00
C TYR A 304 -8.59 10.24 -21.50
N ARG A 305 -8.80 8.95 -21.79
CA ARG A 305 -9.12 8.43 -23.13
C ARG A 305 -10.60 8.66 -23.41
N GLU A 306 -10.91 9.70 -24.20
CA GLU A 306 -12.30 10.07 -24.51
C GLU A 306 -13.14 8.88 -25.02
N ALA A 307 -12.57 8.03 -25.89
CA ALA A 307 -13.29 6.87 -26.41
C ALA A 307 -13.74 5.89 -25.32
N ALA A 308 -12.93 5.69 -24.27
CA ALA A 308 -13.29 4.83 -23.14
C ALA A 308 -14.38 5.50 -22.28
N ALA A 309 -14.18 6.78 -21.92
CA ALA A 309 -15.15 7.55 -21.14
C ALA A 309 -16.52 7.64 -21.83
N LYS A 310 -16.53 7.92 -23.14
CA LYS A 310 -17.75 7.97 -23.95
C LYS A 310 -18.41 6.60 -24.08
N SER A 311 -17.64 5.53 -24.23
CA SER A 311 -18.19 4.17 -24.30
C SER A 311 -18.90 3.79 -23.00
N ASP A 312 -18.30 4.10 -21.85
CA ASP A 312 -18.94 3.86 -20.56
C ASP A 312 -20.19 4.72 -20.36
N PHE A 313 -20.12 6.01 -20.72
CA PHE A 313 -21.27 6.90 -20.67
C PHE A 313 -22.43 6.41 -21.56
N ASP A 314 -22.16 6.10 -22.84
CA ASP A 314 -23.15 5.57 -23.79
C ASP A 314 -23.75 4.23 -23.31
N HIS A 315 -22.99 3.42 -22.56
CA HIS A 315 -23.48 2.18 -21.94
C HIS A 315 -24.50 2.48 -20.85
N LEU A 316 -24.17 3.41 -19.94
CA LEU A 316 -25.04 3.83 -18.83
C LEU A 316 -26.34 4.48 -19.30
N ILE A 317 -26.32 5.24 -20.41
CA ILE A 317 -27.54 5.85 -20.98
C ILE A 317 -28.25 4.96 -22.01
N GLY A 318 -27.88 3.68 -22.10
CA GLY A 318 -28.60 2.66 -22.88
C GLY A 318 -28.42 2.75 -24.40
N ARG A 319 -27.40 3.44 -24.90
CA ARG A 319 -27.11 3.57 -26.35
C ARG A 319 -26.32 2.39 -26.91
N ILE A 320 -25.51 1.75 -26.07
CA ILE A 320 -24.70 0.58 -26.45
C ILE A 320 -24.83 -0.54 -25.41
N GLY A 321 -24.26 -1.70 -25.73
CA GLY A 321 -24.20 -2.87 -24.87
C GLY A 321 -24.78 -4.09 -25.55
N GLN A 322 -24.11 -5.23 -25.42
CA GLN A 322 -24.67 -6.52 -25.87
C GLN A 322 -25.86 -6.88 -24.97
N PRO A 323 -27.08 -7.00 -25.51
CA PRO A 323 -28.25 -7.32 -24.70
C PRO A 323 -28.19 -8.79 -24.25
N VAL A 324 -28.45 -9.02 -22.97
CA VAL A 324 -28.60 -10.34 -22.34
C VAL A 324 -29.83 -10.34 -21.43
N SER A 325 -30.38 -11.51 -21.12
CA SER A 325 -31.65 -11.63 -20.40
C SER A 325 -31.49 -11.75 -18.89
N ASP A 326 -30.36 -12.27 -18.43
CA ASP A 326 -30.11 -12.60 -17.02
C ASP A 326 -28.61 -12.81 -16.72
N PHE A 327 -28.31 -13.23 -15.49
CA PHE A 327 -26.97 -13.57 -15.02
C PHE A 327 -26.34 -14.73 -15.82
N ASP A 328 -27.09 -15.75 -16.19
CA ASP A 328 -26.54 -16.93 -16.87
C ASP A 328 -26.09 -16.56 -18.29
N GLU A 329 -26.88 -15.75 -19.00
CA GLU A 329 -26.52 -15.25 -20.32
C GLU A 329 -25.36 -14.24 -20.27
N ALA A 330 -25.27 -13.41 -19.21
CA ALA A 330 -24.13 -12.55 -18.94
C ALA A 330 -22.84 -13.37 -18.74
N ARG A 331 -22.88 -14.38 -17.85
CA ARG A 331 -21.76 -15.30 -17.59
C ARG A 331 -21.33 -16.05 -18.84
N ALA A 332 -22.27 -16.55 -19.63
CA ALA A 332 -21.98 -17.22 -20.90
C ALA A 332 -21.33 -16.28 -21.92
N THR A 333 -21.71 -15.00 -21.93
CA THR A 333 -21.11 -13.98 -22.80
C THR A 333 -19.68 -13.64 -22.37
N ILE A 334 -19.42 -13.54 -21.06
CA ILE A 334 -18.08 -13.34 -20.51
C ILE A 334 -17.18 -14.54 -20.84
N ALA A 335 -17.68 -15.77 -20.63
CA ALA A 335 -16.95 -16.98 -20.96
C ALA A 335 -16.53 -17.04 -22.45
N LYS A 336 -17.41 -16.60 -23.37
CA LYS A 336 -17.06 -16.48 -24.80
C LYS A 336 -15.95 -15.46 -25.06
N ASN A 337 -15.94 -14.34 -24.34
CA ASN A 337 -14.86 -13.35 -24.44
C ASN A 337 -13.54 -13.90 -23.86
N HIS A 338 -13.59 -14.62 -22.74
CA HIS A 338 -12.41 -15.30 -22.18
C HIS A 338 -11.83 -16.33 -23.16
N ALA A 339 -12.68 -17.12 -23.80
CA ALA A 339 -12.25 -18.05 -24.85
C ALA A 339 -11.62 -17.37 -26.08
N SER A 340 -11.86 -16.07 -26.28
CA SER A 340 -11.22 -15.26 -27.32
C SER A 340 -9.89 -14.59 -26.90
N GLY A 341 -9.42 -14.86 -25.68
CA GLY A 341 -8.16 -14.33 -25.14
C GLY A 341 -8.29 -12.98 -24.42
N LYS A 342 -9.50 -12.46 -24.25
CA LYS A 342 -9.75 -11.30 -23.37
C LYS A 342 -9.82 -11.74 -21.91
N THR A 343 -9.53 -10.82 -21.00
CA THR A 343 -9.72 -11.01 -19.55
C THR A 343 -10.89 -10.14 -19.07
N ASP A 344 -11.26 -10.27 -17.80
CA ASP A 344 -12.31 -9.49 -17.14
C ASP A 344 -12.18 -7.97 -17.39
N GLN A 345 -10.94 -7.46 -17.33
CA GLN A 345 -10.68 -6.02 -17.48
C GLN A 345 -11.13 -5.49 -18.86
N ASP A 346 -11.15 -6.35 -19.89
CA ASP A 346 -11.36 -6.02 -21.30
C ASP A 346 -12.73 -6.48 -21.82
N ILE A 347 -13.62 -6.93 -20.92
CA ILE A 347 -14.97 -7.32 -21.26
C ILE A 347 -15.73 -6.11 -21.84
N PRO A 348 -16.30 -6.24 -23.06
CA PRO A 348 -17.06 -5.16 -23.67
C PRO A 348 -18.38 -4.91 -22.91
N PRO A 349 -19.03 -3.75 -23.11
CA PRO A 349 -20.34 -3.45 -22.54
C PRO A 349 -21.39 -4.55 -22.78
N ILE A 350 -21.95 -5.07 -21.70
CA ILE A 350 -23.08 -6.02 -21.67
C ILE A 350 -24.22 -5.35 -20.89
N SER A 351 -25.45 -5.45 -21.40
CA SER A 351 -26.63 -4.85 -20.76
C SER A 351 -27.67 -5.92 -20.49
N ILE A 352 -28.08 -6.05 -19.23
CA ILE A 352 -29.13 -6.96 -18.82
C ILE A 352 -30.47 -6.28 -19.09
N LEU A 353 -31.29 -6.88 -19.95
CA LEU A 353 -32.58 -6.33 -20.35
C LEU A 353 -33.52 -6.23 -19.14
N ARG A 354 -34.28 -5.14 -19.10
CA ARG A 354 -35.38 -4.97 -18.13
C ARG A 354 -36.46 -6.03 -18.37
N ALA A 355 -37.38 -6.19 -17.41
CA ALA A 355 -38.49 -7.16 -17.51
C ALA A 355 -39.37 -6.95 -18.76
N ASP A 356 -39.49 -5.70 -19.23
CA ASP A 356 -40.20 -5.33 -20.46
C ASP A 356 -39.35 -5.48 -21.74
N ARG A 357 -38.14 -6.06 -21.63
CA ARG A 357 -37.15 -6.24 -22.69
C ARG A 357 -36.51 -4.95 -23.21
N SER A 358 -36.69 -3.82 -22.54
CA SER A 358 -35.98 -2.59 -22.85
C SER A 358 -34.52 -2.60 -22.36
N MET A 359 -33.67 -1.78 -22.99
CA MET A 359 -32.32 -1.54 -22.51
C MET A 359 -32.37 -0.74 -21.20
N PRO A 360 -31.56 -1.09 -20.19
CA PRO A 360 -31.40 -0.24 -19.02
C PRO A 360 -30.74 1.09 -19.42
N ALA A 361 -31.23 2.19 -18.86
CA ALA A 361 -30.68 3.53 -19.09
C ALA A 361 -30.86 4.40 -17.83
N ILE A 362 -29.82 5.16 -17.49
CA ILE A 362 -29.94 6.29 -16.56
C ILE A 362 -30.85 7.36 -17.21
N SER A 363 -31.80 7.87 -16.45
CA SER A 363 -32.74 8.90 -16.87
C SER A 363 -32.48 10.24 -16.19
N THR A 364 -33.05 11.31 -16.74
CA THR A 364 -32.94 12.65 -16.15
C THR A 364 -33.48 12.68 -14.72
N GLY A 365 -32.72 13.26 -13.78
CA GLY A 365 -33.11 13.43 -12.38
C GLY A 365 -32.93 12.18 -11.50
N ASP A 366 -32.36 11.10 -12.06
CA ASP A 366 -31.98 9.91 -11.31
C ASP A 366 -30.87 10.20 -10.29
N ALA A 367 -30.77 9.34 -9.28
CA ALA A 367 -29.62 9.30 -8.41
C ALA A 367 -28.52 8.43 -9.00
N PHE A 368 -27.27 8.82 -8.78
CA PHE A 368 -26.09 8.01 -9.09
C PHE A 368 -25.16 7.93 -7.89
N VAL A 369 -24.81 6.72 -7.46
CA VAL A 369 -23.86 6.48 -6.35
C VAL A 369 -22.64 5.72 -6.85
N ASP A 370 -21.45 6.25 -6.65
CA ASP A 370 -20.21 5.52 -6.94
C ASP A 370 -19.60 4.98 -5.66
N LEU A 371 -19.48 3.65 -5.57
CA LEU A 371 -18.99 2.94 -4.39
C LEU A 371 -17.48 2.65 -4.41
N ASN A 372 -16.75 3.17 -5.40
CA ASN A 372 -15.30 2.95 -5.50
C ASN A 372 -14.50 4.01 -4.73
N PHE A 373 -13.91 3.66 -3.60
CA PHE A 373 -13.23 4.62 -2.72
C PHE A 373 -11.93 5.23 -3.28
N ARG A 374 -11.32 4.63 -4.31
CA ARG A 374 -10.07 5.16 -4.90
C ARG A 374 -10.36 6.08 -6.09
N SER A 375 -9.94 7.34 -5.96
CA SER A 375 -10.36 8.47 -6.78
C SER A 375 -9.87 8.49 -8.23
N ASP A 376 -8.61 8.12 -8.50
CA ASP A 376 -7.94 8.36 -9.79
C ASP A 376 -8.72 7.84 -11.00
N ARG A 377 -9.36 6.69 -10.87
CA ARG A 377 -10.14 6.04 -11.94
C ARG A 377 -11.60 6.44 -12.02
N GLN A 378 -12.13 7.17 -11.04
CA GLN A 378 -13.53 7.58 -11.02
C GLN A 378 -13.76 8.96 -11.59
N ARG A 379 -12.72 9.82 -11.61
CA ARG A 379 -12.81 11.22 -12.09
C ARG A 379 -13.39 11.34 -13.49
N SER A 380 -13.00 10.46 -14.42
CA SER A 380 -13.49 10.50 -15.80
C SER A 380 -15.00 10.21 -15.88
N LYS A 381 -15.47 9.15 -15.19
CA LYS A 381 -16.88 8.75 -15.12
C LYS A 381 -17.73 9.82 -14.44
N ILE A 382 -17.33 10.26 -13.24
CA ILE A 382 -18.08 11.28 -12.49
C ILE A 382 -18.07 12.61 -13.22
N GLY A 383 -16.94 13.02 -13.80
CA GLY A 383 -16.89 14.23 -14.60
C GLY A 383 -17.81 14.17 -15.82
N ALA A 384 -17.94 13.01 -16.46
CA ALA A 384 -18.86 12.84 -17.58
C ALA A 384 -20.32 12.95 -17.13
N LEU A 385 -20.71 12.22 -16.08
CA LEU A 385 -22.07 12.21 -15.54
C LEU A 385 -22.50 13.54 -14.90
N ALA A 386 -21.56 14.28 -14.33
CA ALA A 386 -21.79 15.58 -13.70
C ALA A 386 -21.78 16.75 -14.71
N GLY A 387 -21.48 16.51 -15.98
CA GLY A 387 -21.36 17.59 -16.98
C GLY A 387 -20.07 18.41 -16.88
N ALA A 388 -19.01 17.89 -16.24
CA ALA A 388 -17.74 18.59 -16.00
C ALA A 388 -16.80 18.61 -17.22
N ARG A 389 -17.32 19.03 -18.37
CA ARG A 389 -16.60 19.04 -19.66
C ARG A 389 -15.27 19.81 -19.60
N ALA A 390 -15.25 20.95 -18.93
CA ALA A 390 -14.06 21.79 -18.81
C ALA A 390 -12.92 21.08 -18.07
N LEU A 391 -13.24 20.40 -16.96
CA LEU A 391 -12.28 19.60 -16.19
C LEU A 391 -11.71 18.47 -17.05
N LEU A 392 -12.58 17.66 -17.67
CA LEU A 392 -12.14 16.51 -18.46
C LEU A 392 -11.30 16.93 -19.67
N SER A 393 -11.65 18.06 -20.30
CA SER A 393 -10.89 18.61 -21.42
C SER A 393 -9.52 19.12 -20.98
N ALA A 394 -9.42 19.77 -19.82
CA ALA A 394 -8.15 20.24 -19.25
C ALA A 394 -7.23 19.09 -18.84
N GLU A 395 -7.78 18.07 -18.17
CA GLU A 395 -7.05 16.85 -17.79
C GLU A 395 -6.61 16.01 -18.99
N GLY A 396 -7.44 15.95 -20.04
CA GLY A 396 -7.05 15.37 -21.32
C GLY A 396 -5.88 16.14 -21.93
N ALA A 397 -5.98 17.47 -22.02
CA ALA A 397 -4.96 18.31 -22.62
C ALA A 397 -3.61 18.24 -21.88
N SER A 398 -3.60 18.19 -20.55
CA SER A 398 -2.38 18.03 -19.76
C SER A 398 -1.65 16.71 -20.02
N ARG A 399 -2.36 15.71 -20.57
CA ARG A 399 -1.84 14.41 -20.99
C ARG A 399 -1.66 14.29 -22.51
N GLY A 400 -1.72 15.42 -23.23
CA GLY A 400 -1.56 15.44 -24.68
C GLY A 400 -2.74 14.83 -25.46
N ARG A 401 -3.94 14.79 -24.86
CA ARG A 401 -5.16 14.25 -25.48
C ARG A 401 -6.17 15.37 -25.74
N ALA A 402 -6.62 15.50 -26.98
CA ALA A 402 -7.73 16.38 -27.32
C ALA A 402 -9.06 15.64 -27.15
N TRP A 403 -10.05 16.30 -26.55
CA TRP A 403 -11.42 15.80 -26.41
C TRP A 403 -12.37 16.62 -27.29
N ASP A 404 -13.32 15.95 -27.96
CA ASP A 404 -14.49 16.61 -28.54
C ASP A 404 -15.43 17.09 -27.41
N GLY A 405 -15.75 16.20 -26.48
CA GLY A 405 -16.50 16.46 -25.26
C GLY A 405 -17.95 16.89 -25.48
N SER A 406 -18.45 16.93 -26.73
CA SER A 406 -19.81 17.41 -27.06
C SER A 406 -20.92 16.54 -26.46
N TRP A 407 -20.60 15.29 -26.13
CA TRP A 407 -21.52 14.32 -25.52
C TRP A 407 -21.71 14.52 -24.01
N ILE A 408 -20.90 15.37 -23.37
CA ILE A 408 -20.98 15.71 -21.93
C ILE A 408 -22.01 16.82 -21.68
N ASP A 409 -22.38 17.58 -22.71
CA ASP A 409 -23.40 18.64 -22.63
C ASP A 409 -24.82 18.02 -22.68
N HIS A 410 -25.12 17.16 -21.69
CA HIS A 410 -26.37 16.42 -21.57
C HIS A 410 -27.29 17.02 -20.49
N ASP A 411 -28.59 16.76 -20.59
CA ASP A 411 -29.59 17.23 -19.63
C ASP A 411 -29.99 16.14 -18.60
N LEU A 412 -29.05 15.29 -18.16
CA LEU A 412 -29.33 14.24 -17.19
C LEU A 412 -29.61 14.79 -15.77
N ASP A 413 -29.02 15.93 -15.36
CA ASP A 413 -29.27 16.56 -14.05
C ASP A 413 -29.31 15.55 -12.88
N LEU A 414 -28.25 14.75 -12.75
CA LEU A 414 -28.19 13.64 -11.80
C LEU A 414 -27.91 14.12 -10.37
N ASP A 415 -28.49 13.41 -9.41
CA ASP A 415 -28.18 13.56 -8.00
C ASP A 415 -27.04 12.60 -7.64
N ILE A 416 -25.79 13.09 -7.73
CA ILE A 416 -24.59 12.25 -7.63
C ILE A 416 -24.03 12.26 -6.22
N CYS A 417 -23.74 11.06 -5.68
CA CYS A 417 -22.99 10.87 -4.46
C CYS A 417 -21.79 9.96 -4.72
N CYS A 418 -20.60 10.40 -4.36
CA CYS A 418 -19.38 9.58 -4.38
C CYS A 418 -19.10 9.06 -2.97
N ILE A 419 -18.69 7.80 -2.85
CA ILE A 419 -18.32 7.25 -1.53
C ILE A 419 -17.11 7.99 -0.95
N ALA A 420 -16.20 8.47 -1.80
CA ALA A 420 -15.01 9.21 -1.42
C ALA A 420 -14.90 10.54 -2.18
N GLU A 421 -14.06 11.43 -1.69
CA GLU A 421 -13.70 12.64 -2.43
C GLU A 421 -12.81 12.27 -3.64
N TYR A 422 -13.31 12.51 -4.86
CA TYR A 422 -12.54 12.22 -6.07
C TYR A 422 -11.75 13.41 -6.60
N HIS A 423 -12.39 14.59 -6.57
CA HIS A 423 -11.78 15.87 -6.92
C HIS A 423 -12.60 17.00 -6.27
N PRO A 424 -11.98 17.99 -5.61
CA PRO A 424 -12.71 19.05 -4.89
C PRO A 424 -13.73 19.80 -5.75
N ILE A 425 -13.41 19.99 -7.05
CA ILE A 425 -14.29 20.69 -8.00
C ILE A 425 -15.68 20.05 -8.14
N PHE A 426 -15.80 18.72 -7.98
CA PHE A 426 -17.07 18.03 -8.16
C PHE A 426 -18.10 18.48 -7.12
N GLU A 427 -17.68 18.64 -5.87
CA GLU A 427 -18.53 19.16 -4.82
C GLU A 427 -18.72 20.68 -4.96
N SER A 428 -17.63 21.44 -5.20
CA SER A 428 -17.69 22.90 -5.19
C SER A 428 -18.40 23.52 -6.39
N GLU A 429 -18.39 22.87 -7.57
CA GLU A 429 -18.94 23.44 -8.81
C GLU A 429 -20.06 22.60 -9.44
N TYR A 430 -20.08 21.29 -9.21
CA TYR A 430 -21.02 20.37 -9.89
C TYR A 430 -22.05 19.72 -8.96
N GLY A 431 -22.10 20.11 -7.68
CA GLY A 431 -23.12 19.64 -6.73
C GLY A 431 -23.03 18.15 -6.38
N VAL A 432 -21.89 17.50 -6.66
CA VAL A 432 -21.64 16.11 -6.29
C VAL A 432 -21.43 16.03 -4.78
N SER A 433 -22.20 15.17 -4.09
CA SER A 433 -22.03 14.94 -2.66
C SER A 433 -20.92 13.92 -2.39
N VAL A 434 -20.19 14.08 -1.29
CA VAL A 434 -19.15 13.14 -0.84
C VAL A 434 -19.56 12.50 0.49
N ALA A 435 -19.50 11.17 0.58
CA ALA A 435 -19.83 10.44 1.80
C ALA A 435 -18.68 10.42 2.82
N PHE A 436 -17.46 10.20 2.36
CA PHE A 436 -16.25 10.18 3.19
C PHE A 436 -15.19 11.12 2.60
N HIS A 437 -15.00 12.28 3.23
CA HIS A 437 -14.00 13.27 2.84
C HIS A 437 -12.58 12.82 3.20
N THR A 438 -11.59 13.32 2.43
CA THR A 438 -10.18 13.08 2.77
C THR A 438 -9.77 14.05 3.88
N GLU A 439 -9.77 13.58 5.12
CA GLU A 439 -9.41 14.41 6.27
C GLU A 439 -7.93 14.24 6.66
N PRO A 440 -7.25 15.33 7.08
CA PRO A 440 -5.93 15.25 7.70
C PRO A 440 -5.97 14.46 9.01
N HIS A 441 -4.95 13.62 9.24
CA HIS A 441 -4.87 12.84 10.47
C HIS A 441 -4.59 13.73 11.67
N ALA A 442 -5.49 13.76 12.65
CA ALA A 442 -5.35 14.57 13.86
C ALA A 442 -4.24 14.07 14.80
N ASN A 443 -4.00 12.76 14.80
CA ASN A 443 -2.97 12.11 15.63
C ASN A 443 -1.59 12.05 14.95
N ASN A 444 -1.32 12.94 14.00
CA ASN A 444 -0.03 13.05 13.35
C ASN A 444 0.95 13.82 14.25
N PHE A 445 2.15 13.30 14.47
CA PHE A 445 3.07 13.92 15.43
C PHE A 445 3.62 15.27 14.93
N LEU A 446 3.70 15.50 13.62
CA LEU A 446 4.07 16.81 13.05
C LEU A 446 2.91 17.81 13.16
N ALA A 447 1.66 17.33 13.12
CA ALA A 447 0.50 18.19 13.39
C ALA A 447 0.45 18.64 14.86
N GLN A 448 0.87 17.76 15.79
CA GLN A 448 0.98 18.06 17.22
C GLN A 448 2.29 18.75 17.60
N TRP A 449 3.17 19.03 16.63
CA TRP A 449 4.51 19.55 16.88
C TRP A 449 4.54 20.87 17.67
N PRO A 450 3.73 21.90 17.33
CA PRO A 450 3.73 23.15 18.08
C PRO A 450 3.32 22.96 19.55
N GLU A 451 2.46 21.99 19.84
CA GLU A 451 1.96 21.70 21.19
C GLU A 451 2.93 20.85 22.01
N THR A 452 3.61 19.91 21.36
CA THR A 452 4.49 18.92 22.02
C THR A 452 5.94 19.39 22.11
N ILE A 453 6.45 20.01 21.04
CA ILE A 453 7.85 20.41 20.90
C ILE A 453 8.00 21.94 20.83
N GLY A 454 7.00 22.68 20.32
CA GLY A 454 7.05 24.13 20.16
C GLY A 454 7.60 24.56 18.79
N ALA A 455 8.33 25.67 18.76
CA ALA A 455 8.88 26.25 17.52
C ALA A 455 10.27 25.69 17.14
N ASP A 456 10.72 24.59 17.75
CA ASP A 456 11.98 23.96 17.32
C ASP A 456 11.81 23.44 15.88
N GLU A 457 12.88 23.51 15.09
CA GLU A 457 12.88 23.09 13.69
C GLU A 457 12.83 21.56 13.53
N TYR A 458 12.18 21.06 12.48
CA TYR A 458 12.40 19.71 11.97
C TYR A 458 12.76 19.75 10.47
N THR A 459 13.57 18.80 10.03
CA THR A 459 14.01 18.68 8.63
C THR A 459 13.48 17.39 8.01
N LEU A 460 12.93 17.50 6.80
CA LEU A 460 12.51 16.38 5.97
C LEU A 460 13.45 16.26 4.75
N VAL A 461 14.09 15.11 4.56
CA VAL A 461 15.08 14.85 3.52
C VAL A 461 14.62 13.69 2.62
N ALA A 462 14.52 13.89 1.32
CA ALA A 462 14.18 12.81 0.39
C ALA A 462 14.65 13.14 -1.02
N GLU A 463 14.78 12.11 -1.87
CA GLU A 463 14.89 12.36 -3.30
C GLU A 463 13.49 12.58 -3.94
N SER A 464 13.44 13.19 -5.13
CA SER A 464 12.19 13.67 -5.72
C SER A 464 11.11 12.59 -5.88
N VAL A 465 11.48 11.34 -6.17
CA VAL A 465 10.52 10.24 -6.31
C VAL A 465 9.82 9.88 -4.99
N LYS A 466 10.46 10.15 -3.84
CA LYS A 466 9.88 9.92 -2.50
C LYS A 466 9.58 11.22 -1.74
N ALA A 467 9.59 12.38 -2.40
CA ALA A 467 9.35 13.67 -1.75
C ALA A 467 7.91 13.85 -1.25
N SER A 468 6.91 13.25 -1.90
CA SER A 468 5.52 13.24 -1.40
C SER A 468 5.36 12.32 -0.18
N HIS A 469 6.06 11.19 -0.17
CA HIS A 469 6.12 10.23 0.93
C HIS A 469 6.70 10.89 2.18
N MET A 470 7.91 11.45 2.08
CA MET A 470 8.54 12.29 3.11
C MET A 470 8.03 13.74 3.06
N GLY A 471 6.71 13.89 3.06
CA GLY A 471 6.01 15.17 2.89
C GLY A 471 4.52 15.06 3.18
N TYR A 472 3.69 14.98 2.14
CA TYR A 472 2.24 14.89 2.25
C TYR A 472 1.78 13.71 3.12
N PHE A 473 2.28 12.50 2.86
CA PHE A 473 1.88 11.30 3.59
C PHE A 473 2.40 11.30 5.03
N PHE A 474 3.69 11.61 5.21
CA PHE A 474 4.34 11.71 6.52
C PHE A 474 3.70 12.78 7.45
N ARG A 475 3.18 13.89 6.89
CA ARG A 475 2.42 14.91 7.64
C ARG A 475 0.94 14.57 7.82
N GLY A 476 0.54 13.35 7.50
CA GLY A 476 -0.81 12.85 7.70
C GLY A 476 -1.82 13.58 6.81
N ARG A 477 -1.59 13.56 5.48
CA ARG A 477 -2.43 14.17 4.44
C ARG A 477 -2.46 15.70 4.48
N ARG A 478 -1.29 16.33 4.67
CA ARG A 478 -1.14 17.81 4.67
C ARG A 478 -0.11 18.28 3.64
N GLU A 479 -0.50 19.25 2.83
CA GLU A 479 0.37 19.87 1.82
C GLU A 479 1.46 20.78 2.41
N GLY A 480 1.22 21.32 3.60
CA GLY A 480 2.14 22.22 4.30
C GLY A 480 2.29 21.86 5.78
N PRO A 481 3.33 22.40 6.45
CA PRO A 481 3.43 22.33 7.91
C PRO A 481 2.24 23.05 8.56
N VAL A 482 1.86 22.62 9.76
CA VAL A 482 0.85 23.31 10.56
C VAL A 482 1.37 24.68 11.02
N HIS A 483 0.46 25.61 11.28
CA HIS A 483 0.83 26.94 11.78
C HIS A 483 1.67 26.84 13.08
N GLY A 484 2.80 27.56 13.11
CA GLY A 484 3.71 27.58 14.25
C GLY A 484 4.81 26.50 14.24
N ALA A 485 4.78 25.57 13.27
CA ALA A 485 5.86 24.63 13.04
C ALA A 485 6.94 25.23 12.10
N ASN A 486 8.20 24.92 12.38
CA ASN A 486 9.34 25.32 11.55
C ASN A 486 9.88 24.09 10.80
N GLU A 487 9.48 23.97 9.53
CA GLU A 487 9.88 22.86 8.65
C GLU A 487 10.96 23.32 7.66
N VAL A 488 12.01 22.51 7.52
CA VAL A 488 12.97 22.59 6.42
C VAL A 488 12.78 21.35 5.52
N ARG A 489 12.76 21.55 4.21
CA ARG A 489 12.72 20.46 3.23
C ARG A 489 13.98 20.46 2.38
N LEU A 490 14.66 19.32 2.34
CA LEU A 490 15.79 19.06 1.46
C LEU A 490 15.36 18.01 0.45
N VAL A 491 15.18 18.42 -0.81
CA VAL A 491 14.74 17.53 -1.89
C VAL A 491 15.82 17.43 -2.95
N THR A 492 16.47 16.28 -3.04
CA THR A 492 17.45 15.99 -4.09
C THR A 492 16.74 15.49 -5.35
N PRO A 493 16.99 16.04 -6.55
CA PRO A 493 16.44 15.46 -7.78
C PRO A 493 16.90 14.00 -7.96
N SER A 494 15.96 13.09 -8.18
CA SER A 494 16.24 11.70 -8.57
C SER A 494 16.92 11.68 -9.94
N HIS A 495 17.52 10.55 -10.32
CA HIS A 495 18.11 10.40 -11.66
C HIS A 495 17.06 10.60 -12.75
N GLY A 496 17.40 11.41 -13.76
CA GLY A 496 16.51 11.76 -14.87
C GLY A 496 17.13 11.49 -16.23
N GLU A 497 16.60 12.14 -17.27
CA GLU A 497 17.03 11.90 -18.67
C GLU A 497 18.52 12.14 -18.90
N GLU A 498 19.12 13.12 -18.20
CA GLU A 498 20.55 13.41 -18.25
C GLU A 498 21.44 12.27 -17.73
N ASP A 499 20.88 11.45 -16.83
CA ASP A 499 21.52 10.27 -16.24
C ASP A 499 21.14 8.97 -17.00
N GLY A 500 20.36 9.08 -18.09
CA GLY A 500 19.88 7.94 -18.89
C GLY A 500 18.61 7.27 -18.37
N VAL A 501 17.97 7.83 -17.34
CA VAL A 501 16.72 7.30 -16.74
C VAL A 501 15.52 7.98 -17.39
N LYS A 502 14.64 7.20 -18.03
CA LYS A 502 13.41 7.73 -18.67
C LYS A 502 12.14 7.32 -17.94
N THR A 503 12.17 6.15 -17.32
CA THR A 503 11.08 5.60 -16.53
C THR A 503 11.64 4.94 -15.28
N ASP A 504 10.78 4.66 -14.30
CA ASP A 504 11.19 4.01 -13.05
C ASP A 504 11.88 2.65 -13.26
N THR A 505 11.58 1.99 -14.37
CA THR A 505 12.24 0.74 -14.78
C THR A 505 13.71 0.89 -15.17
N ASP A 506 14.22 2.11 -15.35
CA ASP A 506 15.61 2.40 -15.71
C ASP A 506 16.50 2.68 -14.49
N PHE A 507 15.94 2.75 -13.26
CA PHE A 507 16.71 3.02 -12.05
C PHE A 507 17.81 1.98 -11.77
N TYR A 508 17.75 0.79 -12.38
CA TYR A 508 18.85 -0.19 -12.32
C TYR A 508 20.19 0.37 -12.85
N LEU A 509 20.18 1.40 -13.69
CA LEU A 509 21.40 2.08 -14.17
C LEU A 509 22.16 2.76 -13.02
N HIS A 510 21.45 3.16 -11.97
CA HIS A 510 21.98 3.82 -10.78
C HIS A 510 21.40 3.18 -9.53
N PRO A 511 21.80 1.95 -9.18
CA PRO A 511 21.10 1.15 -8.17
C PRO A 511 21.16 1.76 -6.77
N GLY A 512 22.19 2.57 -6.45
CA GLY A 512 22.25 3.32 -5.20
C GLY A 512 21.37 4.57 -5.16
N MET A 513 20.75 4.93 -6.29
CA MET A 513 19.99 6.16 -6.49
C MET A 513 20.70 7.37 -5.86
N ARG A 514 19.98 8.18 -5.08
CA ARG A 514 20.54 9.33 -4.36
C ARG A 514 20.91 9.02 -2.91
N ALA A 515 21.06 7.76 -2.51
CA ALA A 515 21.32 7.40 -1.12
C ALA A 515 22.55 8.11 -0.52
N LYS A 516 23.59 8.36 -1.34
CA LYS A 516 24.80 9.08 -0.93
C LYS A 516 24.53 10.58 -0.67
N GLU A 517 23.80 11.23 -1.56
CA GLU A 517 23.42 12.64 -1.44
C GLU A 517 22.49 12.86 -0.24
N ILE A 518 21.49 11.98 -0.07
CA ILE A 518 20.60 12.00 1.10
C ILE A 518 21.39 11.81 2.40
N THR A 519 22.38 10.91 2.41
CA THR A 519 23.30 10.73 3.55
C THR A 519 24.04 12.01 3.87
N ALA A 520 24.60 12.69 2.87
CA ALA A 520 25.32 13.94 3.06
C ALA A 520 24.42 15.05 3.62
N ASP A 521 23.19 15.17 3.11
CA ASP A 521 22.22 16.16 3.59
C ASP A 521 21.82 15.92 5.05
N VAL A 522 21.58 14.66 5.43
CA VAL A 522 21.30 14.28 6.82
C VAL A 522 22.49 14.57 7.73
N GLN A 523 23.70 14.19 7.32
CA GLN A 523 24.92 14.44 8.09
C GLN A 523 25.18 15.94 8.27
N ALA A 524 24.94 16.75 7.24
CA ALA A 524 25.04 18.21 7.31
C ALA A 524 23.99 18.80 8.28
N ALA A 525 22.75 18.31 8.25
CA ALA A 525 21.70 18.75 9.16
C ALA A 525 22.01 18.37 10.63
N ILE A 526 22.56 17.17 10.87
CA ILE A 526 23.04 16.77 12.20
C ILE A 526 24.12 17.73 12.70
N ALA A 527 25.13 18.01 11.88
CA ALA A 527 26.25 18.88 12.22
C ALA A 527 25.82 20.34 12.45
N ALA A 528 24.85 20.84 11.68
CA ALA A 528 24.27 22.17 11.88
C ALA A 528 23.55 22.29 13.23
N GLY A 529 22.92 21.21 13.68
CA GLY A 529 22.34 21.12 15.01
C GLY A 529 21.16 22.06 15.26
N THR A 530 20.52 22.59 14.21
CA THR A 530 19.33 23.45 14.28
C THR A 530 18.06 22.64 14.47
N SER A 531 17.95 21.51 13.76
CA SER A 531 16.77 20.64 13.80
C SER A 531 16.73 19.78 15.08
N ARG A 532 15.54 19.68 15.64
CA ARG A 532 15.17 18.77 16.72
C ARG A 532 14.96 17.35 16.23
N LEU A 533 14.39 17.23 15.04
CA LEU A 533 14.13 15.97 14.35
C LEU A 533 14.57 16.10 12.89
N ILE A 534 15.28 15.10 12.40
CA ILE A 534 15.62 14.97 10.98
C ILE A 534 15.00 13.67 10.50
N CYS A 535 14.08 13.73 9.56
CA CYS A 535 13.49 12.54 8.93
C CYS A 535 14.04 12.40 7.52
N CYS A 536 14.46 11.20 7.14
CA CYS A 536 14.91 10.94 5.76
C CYS A 536 14.28 9.68 5.17
N ASN A 537 14.13 9.68 3.84
CA ASN A 537 13.76 8.49 3.08
C ASN A 537 14.95 7.97 2.26
N ILE A 538 15.15 6.66 2.25
CA ILE A 538 16.09 5.96 1.37
C ILE A 538 15.31 5.08 0.38
N ALA A 539 15.20 5.55 -0.87
CA ALA A 539 14.32 5.00 -1.89
C ALA A 539 14.85 3.73 -2.60
N ALA A 540 16.17 3.56 -2.62
CA ALA A 540 16.84 2.56 -3.46
C ALA A 540 16.30 1.12 -3.31
N PRO A 541 16.03 0.60 -2.08
CA PRO A 541 15.60 -0.78 -1.94
C PRO A 541 14.25 -1.08 -2.62
N ASP A 542 13.25 -0.18 -2.49
CA ASP A 542 11.95 -0.31 -3.16
C ASP A 542 12.04 -0.15 -4.68
N MET A 543 12.64 0.95 -5.13
CA MET A 543 12.63 1.31 -6.57
C MET A 543 13.37 0.28 -7.42
N VAL A 544 14.46 -0.30 -6.90
CA VAL A 544 15.19 -1.38 -7.57
C VAL A 544 14.56 -2.75 -7.27
N GLY A 545 13.94 -2.93 -6.09
CA GLY A 545 13.17 -4.13 -5.74
C GLY A 545 12.02 -4.40 -6.71
N HIS A 546 11.34 -3.36 -7.18
CA HIS A 546 10.31 -3.46 -8.23
C HIS A 546 10.82 -4.04 -9.57
N LEU A 547 12.14 -4.15 -9.76
CA LEU A 547 12.75 -4.71 -10.96
C LEU A 547 13.16 -6.19 -10.80
N LEU A 548 12.89 -6.78 -9.64
CA LEU A 548 13.05 -8.21 -9.39
C LEU A 548 11.97 -9.02 -10.14
N PRO A 549 12.30 -10.26 -10.58
CA PRO A 549 13.57 -10.97 -10.39
C PRO A 549 14.67 -10.57 -11.39
N LEU A 550 14.38 -9.70 -12.36
CA LEU A 550 15.24 -9.45 -13.52
C LEU A 550 16.54 -8.72 -13.17
N ARG A 551 16.52 -7.81 -12.19
CA ARG A 551 17.64 -6.92 -11.82
C ARG A 551 18.24 -7.27 -10.45
N TYR A 552 18.55 -8.54 -10.26
CA TYR A 552 18.99 -9.07 -8.97
C TYR A 552 20.36 -8.54 -8.51
N GLU A 553 21.32 -8.39 -9.42
CA GLU A 553 22.64 -7.84 -9.07
C GLU A 553 22.54 -6.36 -8.69
N GLU A 554 21.71 -5.61 -9.41
CA GLU A 554 21.42 -4.22 -9.10
C GLU A 554 20.65 -4.08 -7.78
N ALA A 555 19.73 -5.00 -7.45
CA ALA A 555 19.06 -5.05 -6.15
C ALA A 555 20.06 -5.27 -5.00
N LYS A 556 21.04 -6.17 -5.14
CA LYS A 556 22.13 -6.31 -4.16
C LYS A 556 22.93 -5.01 -4.00
N ALA A 557 23.21 -4.30 -5.09
CA ALA A 557 23.88 -3.00 -5.03
C ALA A 557 23.03 -1.91 -4.35
N ALA A 558 21.72 -1.89 -4.59
CA ALA A 558 20.77 -0.99 -3.94
C ALA A 558 20.72 -1.21 -2.42
N TYR A 559 20.66 -2.48 -1.99
CA TYR A 559 20.71 -2.83 -0.57
C TYR A 559 22.02 -2.37 0.09
N ARG A 560 23.17 -2.59 -0.56
CA ARG A 560 24.48 -2.11 -0.06
C ARG A 560 24.52 -0.59 0.09
N ALA A 561 24.00 0.14 -0.90
CA ALA A 561 23.96 1.61 -0.84
C ALA A 561 23.09 2.11 0.32
N ALA A 562 21.93 1.48 0.56
CA ALA A 562 21.10 1.78 1.71
C ALA A 562 21.79 1.44 3.04
N ALA A 563 22.46 0.28 3.12
CA ALA A 563 23.23 -0.11 4.30
C ALA A 563 24.35 0.90 4.63
N ASP A 564 25.14 1.30 3.64
CA ASP A 564 26.21 2.29 3.81
C ASP A 564 25.66 3.66 4.25
N ALA A 565 24.53 4.08 3.68
CA ALA A 565 23.84 5.31 4.07
C ALA A 565 23.41 5.28 5.55
N LEU A 566 22.71 4.22 5.96
CA LEU A 566 22.21 4.05 7.33
C LEU A 566 23.35 4.00 8.36
N VAL A 567 24.41 3.23 8.06
CA VAL A 567 25.59 3.12 8.93
C VAL A 567 26.34 4.45 9.02
N GLY A 568 26.48 5.18 7.90
CA GLY A 568 27.12 6.49 7.86
C GLY A 568 26.37 7.55 8.66
N MET A 569 25.03 7.58 8.56
CA MET A 569 24.18 8.46 9.37
C MET A 569 24.27 8.10 10.86
N ALA A 570 24.22 6.81 11.20
CA ALA A 570 24.33 6.34 12.59
C ALA A 570 25.66 6.75 13.24
N GLY A 571 26.77 6.63 12.51
CA GLY A 571 28.08 7.08 12.98
C GLY A 571 28.08 8.59 13.28
N THR A 572 27.57 9.40 12.36
CA THR A 572 27.51 10.87 12.53
C THR A 572 26.58 11.28 13.67
N ALA A 573 25.43 10.60 13.80
CA ALA A 573 24.48 10.83 14.89
C ALA A 573 25.12 10.54 16.26
N SER A 574 25.82 9.41 16.40
CA SER A 574 26.52 9.05 17.64
C SER A 574 27.61 10.07 18.01
N GLU A 575 28.42 10.51 17.05
CA GLU A 575 29.46 11.54 17.25
C GLU A 575 28.90 12.88 17.75
N HIS A 576 27.66 13.21 17.39
CA HIS A 576 27.00 14.47 17.77
C HIS A 576 26.01 14.31 18.94
N GLY A 577 25.94 13.14 19.57
CA GLY A 577 25.00 12.87 20.66
C GLY A 577 23.53 12.95 20.23
N VAL A 578 23.23 12.52 19.00
CA VAL A 578 21.89 12.46 18.41
C VAL A 578 21.42 11.01 18.40
N HIS A 579 20.18 10.75 18.83
CA HIS A 579 19.59 9.41 18.74
C HIS A 579 19.18 9.12 17.30
N MET A 580 19.17 7.87 16.89
CA MET A 580 18.69 7.48 15.56
C MET A 580 17.73 6.30 15.64
N VAL A 581 16.65 6.38 14.87
CA VAL A 581 15.74 5.26 14.62
C VAL A 581 15.83 4.92 13.14
N ILE A 582 16.06 3.65 12.83
CA ILE A 582 16.03 3.10 11.48
C ILE A 582 14.80 2.21 11.39
N SER A 583 13.95 2.40 10.39
CA SER A 583 12.81 1.52 10.11
C SER A 583 12.54 1.46 8.61
N SER A 584 11.54 0.69 8.20
CA SER A 584 11.05 0.64 6.83
C SER A 584 9.54 0.85 6.80
N ASP A 585 9.03 1.43 5.72
CA ASP A 585 7.60 1.67 5.53
C ASP A 585 6.82 0.42 5.08
N HIS A 586 7.50 -0.51 4.41
CA HIS A 586 7.03 -1.86 4.04
C HIS A 586 8.21 -2.74 3.59
N GLY A 587 7.92 -3.97 3.16
CA GLY A 587 8.87 -4.86 2.47
C GLY A 587 8.72 -4.87 0.95
N ASN A 588 9.79 -5.23 0.24
CA ASN A 588 9.89 -5.41 -1.20
C ASN A 588 11.12 -6.26 -1.56
N ILE A 589 12.33 -5.69 -1.43
CA ILE A 589 13.57 -6.23 -1.98
C ILE A 589 13.98 -7.60 -1.40
N GLU A 590 13.43 -7.95 -0.24
CA GLU A 590 13.67 -9.24 0.40
C GLU A 590 12.96 -10.41 -0.31
N ASN A 591 11.96 -10.10 -1.14
CA ASN A 591 11.28 -11.04 -2.01
C ASN A 591 11.83 -10.92 -3.44
N ASP A 592 12.08 -12.06 -4.08
CA ASP A 592 12.48 -12.11 -5.49
C ASP A 592 11.28 -11.96 -6.43
N THR A 593 10.48 -10.93 -6.18
CA THR A 593 9.28 -10.54 -6.94
C THR A 593 9.25 -9.03 -7.06
N SER A 594 8.57 -8.50 -8.07
CA SER A 594 8.44 -7.05 -8.28
C SER A 594 7.40 -6.38 -7.37
N ALA A 595 6.75 -7.11 -6.49
CA ALA A 595 5.65 -6.61 -5.65
C ALA A 595 6.14 -6.35 -4.22
N HIS A 596 5.49 -5.41 -3.53
CA HIS A 596 5.65 -5.27 -2.08
C HIS A 596 5.22 -6.56 -1.37
N SER A 597 5.63 -6.69 -0.12
CA SER A 597 5.35 -7.87 0.68
C SER A 597 4.49 -7.57 1.90
N VAL A 598 3.98 -8.64 2.50
CA VAL A 598 3.34 -8.61 3.81
C VAL A 598 4.34 -8.88 4.94
N ASN A 599 5.64 -8.98 4.63
CA ASN A 599 6.68 -9.29 5.59
C ASN A 599 6.82 -8.15 6.61
N ASP A 600 7.27 -8.50 7.82
CA ASP A 600 7.67 -7.52 8.80
C ASP A 600 8.93 -6.77 8.34
N VAL A 601 9.14 -5.62 8.95
CA VAL A 601 10.35 -4.80 8.80
C VAL A 601 11.14 -4.81 10.10
N LEU A 602 12.41 -4.42 10.05
CA LEU A 602 13.23 -4.28 11.24
C LEU A 602 13.35 -2.82 11.66
N THR A 603 12.99 -2.54 12.91
CA THR A 603 13.15 -1.23 13.53
C THR A 603 14.31 -1.27 14.53
N THR A 604 15.34 -0.47 14.28
CA THR A 604 16.54 -0.35 15.13
C THR A 604 16.58 1.00 15.83
N VAL A 605 16.78 0.99 17.15
CA VAL A 605 16.93 2.19 17.98
C VAL A 605 18.39 2.33 18.43
N ILE A 606 19.01 3.46 18.11
CA ILE A 606 20.41 3.78 18.38
C ILE A 606 20.45 4.97 19.34
N HIS A 607 20.97 4.75 20.54
CA HIS A 607 21.06 5.80 21.56
C HIS A 607 22.26 6.72 21.34
N ALA A 608 22.05 8.01 21.59
CA ALA A 608 23.12 9.02 21.64
C ALA A 608 24.23 8.57 22.61
N GLY A 609 25.47 8.48 22.11
CA GLY A 609 26.62 8.09 22.92
C GLY A 609 26.86 6.59 23.05
N ALA A 610 26.01 5.73 22.45
CA ALA A 610 26.35 4.32 22.24
C ALA A 610 27.57 4.26 21.31
N ARG A 611 28.73 3.91 21.86
CA ARG A 611 29.91 3.60 21.05
C ARG A 611 29.70 2.22 20.42
N PRO A 612 30.05 2.01 19.14
CA PRO A 612 30.09 0.66 18.58
C PRO A 612 31.00 -0.21 19.44
N GLY A 613 30.45 -1.27 20.07
CA GLY A 613 31.22 -2.25 20.84
C GLY A 613 31.35 -2.03 22.35
N ASN A 614 30.43 -1.31 23.01
CA ASN A 614 30.36 -1.30 24.47
C ASN A 614 28.92 -1.54 24.97
N PRO A 615 28.52 -2.80 25.21
CA PRO A 615 27.16 -3.15 25.60
C PRO A 615 26.80 -2.74 27.04
N GLY A 616 27.77 -2.33 27.86
CA GLY A 616 27.57 -2.10 29.30
C GLY A 616 27.15 -0.68 29.72
N ALA A 617 26.72 0.17 28.81
CA ALA A 617 26.27 1.53 29.14
C ALA A 617 24.92 1.86 28.50
N ASN A 618 23.89 1.10 28.86
CA ASN A 618 22.52 1.57 29.00
C ASN A 618 21.79 0.71 30.04
#